data_AF-A0A2A4ZX29-F1
#
_entry.id   AF-A0A2A4ZX29-F1
#
_cell.length_a   1.000
_cell.length_b   1.000
_cell.length_c   1.000
_cell.angle_alpha   90.00
_cell.angle_beta   90.00
_cell.angle_gamma   90.00
#
_symmetry.space_group_name_H-M   'P 1'
#
loop_
_entity.id
_entity.type
_entity.pdbx_description
1 polymer ?
#
loop_
_entity_poly.entity_id
_entity_poly.type
_entity_poly.pdbx_seq_one_letter_code
_entity_poly.pdbx_strand_id
1 'polypeptide(L)'
;QIKENETAVQATIRELQEETGLEPVRMFTVDYVSSFYQSHNNRMHLVPVFGIEVSSVEVELSDEHESFQWCSIETAVELLSWRQQKEALEILHEMVVTNDERVKWSEIKCG
;
A
#
# COMPACT_ATOMS: atom_id res chain seq x y z
N GLN A 1 4.57 5.39 8.54
CA GLN A 1 5.85 6.13 8.30
C GLN A 1 7.06 5.23 8.54
N ILE A 2 8.19 5.46 7.84
CA ILE A 2 9.43 4.69 8.06
C ILE A 2 10.17 5.26 9.29
N LYS A 3 10.44 4.42 10.30
CA LYS A 3 11.22 4.79 11.48
C LYS A 3 12.73 4.64 11.22
N GLU A 4 13.56 5.23 12.09
CA GLU A 4 15.01 5.12 11.98
C GLU A 4 15.44 3.64 12.01
N ASN A 5 16.32 3.25 11.09
CA ASN A 5 16.79 1.86 10.88
C ASN A 5 15.72 0.87 10.37
N GLU A 6 14.54 1.32 9.94
CA GLU A 6 13.58 0.47 9.22
C GLU A 6 13.78 0.53 7.71
N THR A 7 13.63 -0.62 7.06
CA THR A 7 13.37 -0.67 5.61
C THR A 7 11.91 -0.31 5.33
N ALA A 8 11.60 0.08 4.09
CA ALA A 8 10.22 0.34 3.68
C ALA A 8 9.31 -0.88 3.90
N VAL A 9 9.82 -2.09 3.66
CA VAL A 9 9.08 -3.35 3.89
C VAL A 9 8.74 -3.53 5.37
N GLN A 10 9.72 -3.36 6.26
CA GLN A 10 9.48 -3.50 7.71
C GLN A 10 8.48 -2.46 8.20
N ALA A 11 8.60 -1.21 7.73
CA ALA A 11 7.64 -0.17 8.04
C ALA A 11 6.24 -0.56 7.57
N THR A 12 6.07 -1.03 6.32
CA THR A 12 4.75 -1.42 5.80
C THR A 12 4.10 -2.55 6.59
N ILE A 13 4.85 -3.58 7.00
CA ILE A 13 4.30 -4.67 7.82
C ILE A 13 3.86 -4.14 9.19
N ARG A 14 4.70 -3.31 9.82
CA ARG A 14 4.36 -2.69 11.11
C ARG A 14 3.16 -1.76 11.02
N GLU A 15 3.11 -0.87 10.03
CA GLU A 15 2.00 0.07 9.84
C GLU A 15 0.70 -0.65 9.51
N LEU A 16 0.72 -1.73 8.72
CA LEU A 16 -0.47 -2.54 8.48
C LEU A 16 -1.07 -3.02 9.81
N GLN A 17 -0.23 -3.58 10.69
CA GLN A 17 -0.69 -4.04 12.00
C GLN A 17 -1.10 -2.89 12.93
N GLU A 18 -0.31 -1.80 12.99
CA GLU A 18 -0.57 -0.64 13.86
C GLU A 18 -1.84 0.13 13.46
N GLU A 19 -2.12 0.27 12.15
CA GLU A 19 -3.22 1.09 11.63
C GLU A 19 -4.52 0.31 11.38
N THR A 20 -4.44 -1.01 11.14
CA THR A 20 -5.60 -1.82 10.74
C THR A 20 -5.80 -3.11 11.55
N GLY A 21 -4.82 -3.52 12.35
CA GLY A 21 -4.83 -4.80 13.06
C GLY A 21 -4.64 -6.03 12.16
N LEU A 22 -4.36 -5.84 10.87
CA LEU A 22 -4.22 -6.91 9.89
C LEU A 22 -2.77 -7.39 9.76
N GLU A 23 -2.62 -8.70 9.48
CA GLU A 23 -1.34 -9.34 9.18
C GLU A 23 -1.29 -9.78 7.69
N PRO A 24 -0.13 -9.69 7.03
CA PRO A 24 0.01 -10.05 5.63
C PRO A 24 0.05 -11.57 5.44
N VAL A 25 -0.76 -12.10 4.53
CA VAL A 25 -0.65 -13.48 4.01
C VAL A 25 0.33 -13.53 2.85
N ARG A 26 0.27 -12.51 1.99
CA ARG A 26 1.14 -12.37 0.83
C ARG A 26 1.41 -10.89 0.60
N MET A 27 2.65 -10.58 0.25
CA MET A 27 3.08 -9.20 0.01
C MET A 27 4.02 -9.15 -1.19
N PHE A 28 3.90 -8.11 -2.00
CA PHE A 28 4.75 -7.88 -3.15
C PHE A 28 4.87 -6.38 -3.45
N THR A 29 5.95 -5.96 -4.12
CA THR A 29 6.02 -4.56 -4.59
C THR A 29 5.16 -4.38 -5.83
N VAL A 30 4.40 -3.30 -5.88
CA VAL A 30 3.75 -2.84 -7.11
C VAL A 30 4.81 -2.24 -8.01
N ASP A 31 4.68 -2.42 -9.32
CA ASP A 31 5.55 -1.84 -10.35
C ASP A 31 5.30 -0.33 -10.52
N TYR A 32 5.37 0.39 -9.40
CA TYR A 32 5.12 1.82 -9.31
C TYR A 32 5.75 2.42 -8.04
N VAL A 33 6.39 3.57 -8.20
CA VAL A 33 6.86 4.41 -7.08
C VAL A 33 6.16 5.76 -7.17
N SER A 34 5.30 6.04 -6.19
CA SER A 34 4.64 7.35 -6.09
C SER A 34 5.68 8.41 -5.75
N SER A 35 5.62 9.56 -6.40
CA SER A 35 6.64 10.60 -6.26
C SER A 35 6.07 12.01 -6.34
N PHE A 36 6.22 12.79 -5.28
CA PHE A 36 5.70 14.15 -5.25
C PHE A 36 6.61 15.11 -4.52
N TYR A 37 6.54 16.38 -4.93
CA TYR A 37 7.25 17.45 -4.26
C TYR A 37 6.39 18.03 -3.13
N GLN A 38 6.90 18.02 -1.90
CA GLN A 38 6.27 18.66 -0.75
C GLN A 38 6.91 20.03 -0.50
N SER A 39 6.21 21.09 -0.90
CA SER A 39 6.68 22.48 -0.78
C SER A 39 6.94 22.90 0.66
N HIS A 40 6.12 22.47 1.63
CA HIS A 40 6.24 22.83 3.05
C HIS A 40 7.64 22.55 3.62
N ASN A 41 8.23 21.43 3.22
CA ASN A 41 9.55 21.00 3.68
C ASN A 41 10.61 21.06 2.56
N ASN A 42 10.28 21.62 1.40
CA ASN A 42 11.15 21.70 0.23
C ASN A 42 11.85 20.36 -0.09
N ARG A 43 11.08 19.27 -0.19
CA ARG A 43 11.64 17.92 -0.42
C ARG A 43 10.82 17.11 -1.43
N MET A 44 11.52 16.25 -2.17
CA MET A 44 10.89 15.19 -2.95
C MET A 44 10.59 13.99 -2.06
N HIS A 45 9.41 13.41 -2.22
CA HIS A 45 9.04 12.12 -1.65
C HIS A 45 9.08 11.06 -2.74
N LEU A 46 9.60 9.88 -2.41
CA LEU A 46 9.56 8.67 -3.21
C LEU A 46 8.96 7.58 -2.32
N VAL A 47 7.76 7.13 -2.66
CA VAL A 47 6.97 6.22 -1.84
C VAL A 47 6.79 4.91 -2.60
N PRO A 48 7.50 3.82 -2.22
CA PRO A 48 7.25 2.52 -2.80
C PRO A 48 5.83 2.07 -2.45
N VAL A 49 5.17 1.41 -3.40
CA VAL A 49 3.80 0.90 -3.23
C VAL A 49 3.85 -0.61 -3.11
N PHE A 50 3.05 -1.15 -2.18
CA PHE A 50 2.99 -2.58 -1.91
C PHE A 50 1.56 -3.07 -2.10
N GLY A 51 1.42 -4.26 -2.69
CA GLY A 51 0.21 -5.03 -2.65
C GLY A 51 0.26 -6.02 -1.49
N ILE A 52 -0.81 -6.08 -0.72
CA ILE A 52 -0.91 -6.93 0.46
C ILE A 52 -2.22 -7.70 0.40
N GLU A 53 -2.12 -9.02 0.45
CA GLU A 53 -3.25 -9.92 0.65
C GLU A 53 -3.35 -10.25 2.14
N VAL A 54 -4.55 -10.17 2.70
CA VAL A 54 -4.83 -10.43 4.12
C VAL A 54 -5.89 -11.53 4.25
N SER A 55 -5.82 -12.31 5.32
CA SER A 55 -6.79 -13.40 5.58
C SER A 55 -8.03 -12.95 6.35
N SER A 56 -8.04 -11.73 6.89
CA SER A 56 -9.14 -11.17 7.67
C SER A 56 -9.73 -9.95 6.96
N VAL A 57 -11.04 -9.78 7.12
CA VAL A 57 -11.77 -8.56 6.70
C VAL A 57 -12.09 -7.65 7.89
N GLU A 58 -11.84 -8.12 9.12
CA GLU A 58 -12.04 -7.35 10.35
C GLU A 58 -10.88 -6.37 10.51
N VAL A 59 -11.19 -5.08 10.49
CA VAL A 59 -10.24 -3.98 10.60
C VAL A 59 -10.45 -3.28 11.93
N GLU A 60 -9.38 -3.12 12.70
CA GLU A 60 -9.33 -2.30 13.90
C GLU A 60 -8.50 -1.05 13.60
N LEU A 61 -9.16 0.10 13.45
CA LEU A 61 -8.49 1.35 13.13
C LEU A 61 -7.78 1.94 14.34
N SER A 62 -6.58 2.47 14.11
CA SER A 62 -5.92 3.36 15.06
C SER A 62 -6.59 4.74 15.10
N ASP A 63 -6.22 5.56 16.10
CA ASP A 63 -6.73 6.93 16.27
C ASP A 63 -6.40 7.88 15.10
N GLU A 64 -5.49 7.50 14.20
CA GLU A 64 -5.16 8.29 12.99
C GLU A 64 -6.29 8.24 11.94
N HIS A 65 -7.17 7.24 12.01
CA HIS A 65 -8.19 6.97 11.00
C HIS A 65 -9.59 6.91 11.60
N GLU A 66 -10.56 7.53 10.92
CA GLU A 66 -11.95 7.60 11.40
C GLU A 66 -12.88 6.55 10.78
N SER A 67 -12.55 6.03 9.59
CA SER A 67 -13.39 5.07 8.87
C SER A 67 -12.61 4.25 7.85
N PHE A 68 -13.15 3.06 7.50
CA PHE A 68 -12.63 2.20 6.45
C PHE A 68 -13.76 1.62 5.60
N GLN A 69 -13.43 1.13 4.41
CA GLN A 69 -14.35 0.34 3.60
C GLN A 69 -13.60 -0.66 2.72
N TRP A 70 -14.15 -1.86 2.60
CA TRP A 70 -13.83 -2.78 1.51
C TRP A 70 -14.70 -2.42 0.31
N CYS A 71 -14.11 -2.15 -0.85
CA CYS A 71 -14.85 -1.71 -2.04
C CYS A 71 -14.21 -2.25 -3.33
N SER A 72 -14.90 -2.09 -4.46
CA SER A 72 -14.36 -2.43 -5.76
C SER A 72 -13.28 -1.44 -6.19
N ILE A 73 -12.48 -1.83 -7.19
CA ILE A 73 -11.41 -0.98 -7.73
C ILE A 73 -11.94 0.36 -8.25
N GLU A 74 -13.10 0.37 -8.90
CA GLU A 74 -13.71 1.57 -9.46
C GLU A 74 -14.05 2.57 -8.35
N THR A 75 -14.72 2.10 -7.30
CA THR A 75 -15.05 2.93 -6.13
C THR A 75 -13.80 3.43 -5.42
N ALA A 76 -12.80 2.57 -5.22
CA ALA A 76 -11.56 2.94 -4.55
C ALA A 76 -10.79 4.05 -5.29
N VAL A 77 -10.71 3.98 -6.63
CA VAL A 77 -10.09 5.02 -7.47
C VAL A 77 -10.83 6.36 -7.40
N GLU A 78 -12.16 6.35 -7.28
CA GLU A 78 -12.96 7.56 -7.12
C GLU A 78 -12.72 8.26 -5.76
N LEU A 79 -12.53 7.48 -4.70
CA LEU A 79 -12.30 7.99 -3.34
C LEU A 79 -10.92 8.63 -3.14
N LEU A 80 -9.92 8.22 -3.91
CA LEU A 80 -8.57 8.74 -3.82
C LEU A 80 -8.48 10.18 -4.36
N SER A 81 -7.76 11.05 -3.66
CA SER A 81 -7.58 12.45 -4.06
C SER A 81 -6.43 12.64 -5.05
N TRP A 82 -5.36 11.86 -4.93
CA TRP A 82 -4.12 12.09 -5.64
C TRP A 82 -4.01 11.20 -6.88
N ARG A 83 -3.68 11.79 -8.03
CA ARG A 83 -3.50 11.08 -9.30
C ARG A 83 -2.55 9.88 -9.18
N GLN A 84 -1.44 10.04 -8.47
CA GLN A 84 -0.45 8.97 -8.31
C GLN A 84 -0.95 7.80 -7.45
N GLN A 85 -1.84 8.06 -6.50
CA GLN A 85 -2.48 6.98 -5.73
C GLN A 85 -3.46 6.20 -6.62
N LYS A 86 -4.21 6.90 -7.49
CA LYS A 86 -5.10 6.26 -8.48
C LYS A 86 -4.32 5.36 -9.43
N GLU A 87 -3.26 5.89 -10.03
CA GLU A 87 -2.38 5.16 -10.95
C GLU A 87 -1.74 3.94 -10.27
N ALA A 88 -1.24 4.10 -9.04
CA ALA A 88 -0.69 2.99 -8.27
C ALA A 88 -1.71 1.87 -8.02
N LEU A 89 -2.96 2.24 -7.71
CA LEU A 89 -4.03 1.30 -7.44
C LEU A 89 -4.51 0.58 -8.72
N GLU A 90 -4.55 1.28 -9.85
CA GLU A 90 -4.85 0.70 -11.17
C GLU A 90 -3.77 -0.32 -11.59
N ILE A 91 -2.49 0.01 -11.42
CA ILE A 91 -1.37 -0.91 -11.71
C ILE A 91 -1.42 -2.13 -10.79
N LEU A 92 -1.69 -1.93 -9.49
CA LEU A 92 -1.87 -3.04 -8.56
C LEU A 92 -3.00 -3.98 -9.00
N HIS A 93 -4.15 -3.42 -9.40
CA HIS A 93 -5.27 -4.21 -9.89
C HIS A 93 -4.90 -5.00 -11.16
N GLU A 94 -4.26 -4.36 -12.13
CA GLU A 94 -3.76 -5.02 -13.35
C GLU A 94 -2.84 -6.20 -13.03
N MET A 95 -1.86 -5.98 -12.14
CA MET A 95 -0.91 -7.02 -11.72
C MET A 95 -1.60 -8.23 -11.09
N VAL A 96 -2.63 -8.00 -10.27
CA VAL A 96 -3.35 -9.07 -9.56
C VAL A 96 -4.30 -9.84 -10.49
N VAL A 97 -5.08 -9.15 -11.33
CA VAL A 97 -6.14 -9.79 -12.12
C VAL A 97 -5.63 -10.50 -13.39
N THR A 98 -4.46 -10.12 -13.90
CA THR A 98 -3.92 -10.69 -15.15
C THR A 98 -2.98 -11.88 -14.95
N ASN A 99 -2.80 -12.34 -13.69
CA ASN A 99 -1.79 -13.33 -13.32
C ASN A 99 -0.39 -12.92 -13.82
N ASP A 100 -0.06 -11.66 -13.58
CA ASP A 100 1.14 -11.01 -14.07
C ASP A 100 2.40 -11.60 -13.40
N GLU A 101 3.42 -11.90 -14.22
CA GLU A 101 4.71 -12.38 -13.72
C GLU A 101 5.38 -11.35 -12.79
N ARG A 102 5.08 -10.05 -12.94
CA ARG A 102 5.58 -8.99 -12.04
C ARG A 102 5.31 -9.32 -10.59
N VAL A 103 4.12 -9.85 -10.26
CA VAL A 103 3.78 -10.22 -8.88
C VAL A 103 4.74 -11.28 -8.33
N LYS A 104 5.11 -12.28 -9.15
CA LYS A 104 6.03 -13.36 -8.75
C LYS A 104 7.45 -12.84 -8.53
N TRP A 105 7.92 -11.96 -9.42
CA TRP A 105 9.27 -11.39 -9.33
C TRP A 105 9.39 -10.32 -8.24
N SER A 106 8.27 -9.75 -7.80
CA SER A 106 8.23 -8.74 -6.75
C SER A 106 7.80 -9.25 -5.38
N GLU A 107 7.66 -10.57 -5.19
CA GLU A 107 7.27 -11.14 -3.90
C GLU A 107 8.26 -10.79 -2.79
N ILE A 108 7.70 -10.47 -1.63
CA ILE A 108 8.42 -10.17 -0.41
C ILE A 108 8.15 -11.30 0.58
N LYS A 109 9.22 -11.83 1.17
CA LYS A 109 9.10 -12.80 2.26
C LYS A 109 8.68 -12.09 3.54
N CYS A 110 7.40 -12.18 3.88
CA CYS A 110 6.91 -11.95 5.23
C CYS A 110 7.37 -13.14 6.09
N GLY A 111 7.91 -12.86 7.29
CA GLY A 111 8.63 -13.82 8.13
C GLY A 111 7.85 -15.06 8.53
#